data_AF-A0A8J2M5Q5-F1
#
_entry.id   AF-A0A8J2M5Q5-F1
#
_cell.length_a   1.000
_cell.length_b   1.000
_cell.length_c   1.000
_cell.angle_alpha   90.00
_cell.angle_beta   90.00
_cell.angle_gamma   90.00
#
_symmetry.space_group_name_H-M   'P 1'
#
loop_
_entity.id
_entity.type
_entity.pdbx_description
1 polymer ?
#
loop_
_entity_poly.entity_id
_entity_poly.type
_entity_poly.pdbx_seq_one_letter_code
_entity_poly.pdbx_strand_id
1 'polypeptide(L)'
;MFPLLELNQNSRLACSTVPDFSAKFFQIQNYGGNHHTDTFVLFSNVNNNSIQVCSVEFAESYFGVIIWTAFIGSYCEALEIDPEGYIAFCPCMGRFGNQADQFLGALSFAKSINRTFVVPHWVEYVPYEAGSSQVPFSKYFNPGGIQKYHRAVTMDVFMAKIAPKIWPPEKRIAFCYAERNKNSGCDAKDGNPFGPYWDAFGVDFVGSEIFGPNLHYIGNLASYNSWYKKYPGDKWPVLAFVGSPGAFPVEEKNLHLQQYIEWNNSIKKEALKFISNLPKGPFIGIHLRNGVDWSRACELVDGTRDLFASPQCTGYGKKEAKLNMEMCLPSLNTITRQLKRAVKKRNATSIFVASDRSHLLF
;
A
#
# COMPACT_ATOMS: atom_id res chain seq x y z
N MET A 1 -39.17 -7.78 7.60
CA MET A 1 -40.10 -7.12 6.67
C MET A 1 -40.10 -5.65 7.05
N PHE A 2 -39.18 -4.89 6.48
CA PHE A 2 -39.04 -3.45 6.74
C PHE A 2 -39.81 -2.67 5.66
N PRO A 3 -40.50 -1.57 6.00
CA PRO A 3 -41.28 -0.84 5.02
C PRO A 3 -40.35 -0.07 4.07
N LEU A 4 -40.64 -0.19 2.77
CA LEU A 4 -40.16 0.71 1.74
C LEU A 4 -40.69 2.11 2.04
N LEU A 5 -39.80 3.03 2.43
CA LEU A 5 -40.07 4.46 2.43
C LEU A 5 -40.09 4.93 0.96
N GLU A 6 -41.28 5.08 0.40
CA GLU A 6 -41.50 5.90 -0.80
C GLU A 6 -41.29 7.37 -0.41
N LEU A 7 -40.12 7.92 -0.77
CA LEU A 7 -39.89 9.35 -0.69
C LEU A 7 -40.55 10.04 -1.89
N ASN A 8 -41.50 10.89 -1.53
CA ASN A 8 -42.31 11.79 -2.34
C ASN A 8 -41.54 12.47 -3.49
N GLN A 9 -42.11 12.43 -4.71
CA GLN A 9 -41.55 12.91 -5.99
C GLN A 9 -41.30 14.44 -6.09
N ASN A 10 -41.27 15.20 -5.00
CA ASN A 10 -41.26 16.67 -5.04
C ASN A 10 -39.98 17.37 -4.56
N SER A 11 -38.92 16.65 -4.19
CA SER A 11 -37.59 17.26 -4.04
C SER A 11 -36.83 17.23 -5.37
N ARG A 12 -37.10 18.21 -6.24
CA ARG A 12 -36.23 18.52 -7.38
C ARG A 12 -34.88 19.02 -6.82
N LEU A 13 -33.96 18.10 -6.53
CA LEU A 13 -32.53 18.42 -6.48
C LEU A 13 -32.15 18.91 -7.88
N ALA A 14 -31.67 20.16 -7.95
CA ALA A 14 -31.21 20.80 -9.17
C ALA A 14 -29.91 20.13 -9.67
N CYS A 15 -30.04 18.93 -10.25
CA CYS A 15 -29.09 18.32 -11.18
C CYS A 15 -29.87 17.88 -12.42
N SER A 16 -30.68 18.77 -12.98
CA SER A 16 -31.31 18.55 -14.29
C SER A 16 -30.30 18.92 -15.37
N THR A 17 -29.70 17.92 -16.03
CA THR A 17 -29.35 17.81 -17.47
C THR A 17 -28.19 16.84 -17.74
N VAL A 18 -28.21 15.60 -17.23
CA VAL A 18 -27.31 14.54 -17.74
C VAL A 18 -28.10 13.24 -17.96
N PRO A 19 -28.13 12.64 -19.18
CA PRO A 19 -29.15 11.63 -19.53
C PRO A 19 -28.91 10.19 -19.05
N ASP A 20 -27.80 9.88 -18.38
CA ASP A 20 -27.49 8.51 -17.95
C ASP A 20 -27.08 8.48 -16.46
N PHE A 21 -28.03 8.15 -15.60
CA PHE A 21 -27.84 8.09 -14.15
C PHE A 21 -27.92 6.63 -13.67
N SER A 22 -26.77 6.05 -13.30
CA SER A 22 -26.74 4.81 -12.49
C SER A 22 -26.12 5.12 -11.13
N ALA A 23 -26.96 5.42 -10.14
CA ALA A 23 -26.49 5.65 -8.77
C ALA A 23 -26.23 4.31 -8.06
N LYS A 24 -25.01 4.12 -7.55
CA LYS A 24 -24.72 3.14 -6.50
C LYS A 24 -24.42 3.90 -5.21
N PHE A 25 -25.28 3.72 -4.20
CA PHE A 25 -25.10 4.30 -2.89
C PHE A 25 -24.12 3.46 -2.07
N PHE A 26 -23.08 4.08 -1.54
CA PHE A 26 -22.21 3.49 -0.52
C PHE A 26 -22.35 4.30 0.76
N GLN A 27 -22.78 3.66 1.85
CA GLN A 27 -22.84 4.29 3.17
C GLN A 27 -21.47 4.17 3.83
N ILE A 28 -20.85 5.29 4.20
CA ILE A 28 -19.66 5.32 5.04
C ILE A 28 -20.09 5.88 6.40
N GLN A 29 -20.20 5.00 7.41
CA GLN A 29 -20.51 5.41 8.78
C GLN A 29 -19.24 5.93 9.46
N ASN A 30 -19.24 7.21 9.84
CA ASN A 30 -18.23 7.77 10.74
C ASN A 30 -18.76 7.73 12.19
N TYR A 31 -18.10 6.95 13.06
CA TYR A 31 -18.40 6.94 14.49
C TYR A 31 -17.47 7.91 15.24
N GLY A 32 -18.00 9.07 15.65
CA GLY A 32 -17.31 10.00 16.55
C GLY A 32 -18.24 11.06 17.16
N GLY A 33 -18.54 10.94 18.46
CA GLY A 33 -19.28 11.93 19.25
C GLY A 33 -20.81 11.78 19.25
N ASN A 34 -21.52 12.59 20.05
CA ASN A 34 -23.00 12.61 20.21
C ASN A 34 -23.77 13.06 18.94
N HIS A 35 -23.12 13.06 17.78
CA HIS A 35 -23.68 13.46 16.49
C HIS A 35 -23.39 12.35 15.48
N HIS A 36 -24.45 11.83 14.87
CA HIS A 36 -24.33 10.90 13.75
C HIS A 36 -24.25 11.72 12.46
N THR A 37 -23.13 11.59 11.74
CA THR A 37 -22.97 12.14 10.39
C THR A 37 -22.91 11.00 9.39
N ASP A 38 -23.94 10.88 8.56
CA ASP A 38 -23.94 9.97 7.42
C ASP A 38 -23.44 10.71 6.18
N THR A 39 -22.43 10.13 5.51
CA THR A 39 -21.92 10.64 4.24
C THR A 39 -22.39 9.74 3.12
N PHE A 40 -23.12 10.31 2.15
CA PHE A 40 -23.54 9.62 0.93
C PHE A 40 -22.71 10.11 -0.24
N VAL A 41 -22.19 9.19 -1.05
CA VAL A 41 -21.41 9.54 -2.24
C VAL A 41 -22.26 9.29 -3.48
N LEU A 42 -22.49 10.34 -4.27
CA LEU A 42 -23.15 10.31 -5.58
C LEU A 42 -22.10 10.48 -6.68
N PHE A 43 -22.23 9.72 -7.76
CA PHE A 43 -21.34 9.79 -8.92
C PHE A 43 -22.13 10.24 -10.14
N SER A 44 -21.61 11.22 -10.87
CA SER A 44 -22.14 11.59 -12.19
C SER A 44 -21.00 11.71 -13.21
N ASN A 45 -21.27 11.31 -14.44
CA ASN A 45 -20.29 11.36 -15.53
C ASN A 45 -20.37 12.75 -16.17
N VAL A 46 -19.33 13.57 -16.00
CA VAL A 46 -19.24 14.92 -16.56
C VAL A 46 -18.05 14.95 -17.52
N ASN A 47 -18.34 14.65 -18.79
CA ASN A 47 -17.42 14.73 -19.94
C ASN A 47 -16.15 13.84 -19.91
N ASN A 48 -15.49 13.71 -21.06
CA ASN A 48 -14.40 12.74 -21.28
C ASN A 48 -13.17 12.92 -20.36
N ASN A 49 -12.98 14.10 -19.77
CA ASN A 49 -11.76 14.45 -19.02
C ASN A 49 -11.95 14.67 -17.51
N SER A 50 -13.18 14.54 -16.98
CA SER A 50 -13.45 14.74 -15.56
C SER A 50 -14.40 13.69 -14.99
N ILE A 51 -14.26 13.39 -13.70
CA ILE A 51 -15.23 12.58 -12.94
C ILE A 51 -15.64 13.42 -11.74
N GLN A 52 -16.93 13.70 -11.61
CA GLN A 52 -17.43 14.46 -10.48
C GLN A 52 -17.80 13.50 -9.34
N VAL A 53 -17.04 13.53 -8.25
CA VAL A 53 -17.33 12.79 -7.02
C VAL A 53 -18.05 13.74 -6.08
N CYS A 54 -19.33 13.50 -5.85
CA CYS A 54 -20.13 14.34 -4.97
C CYS A 54 -20.32 13.66 -3.63
N SER A 55 -19.81 14.24 -2.55
CA SER A 55 -20.16 13.87 -1.18
C SER A 55 -21.33 14.73 -0.71
N VAL A 56 -22.29 14.08 -0.06
CA VAL A 56 -23.40 14.73 0.62
C VAL A 56 -23.29 14.40 2.10
N GLU A 57 -23.20 15.44 2.93
CA GLU A 57 -23.13 15.32 4.37
C GLU A 57 -24.49 15.66 4.99
N PHE A 58 -24.99 14.72 5.80
CA PHE A 58 -26.14 14.94 6.67
C PHE A 58 -25.70 14.91 8.13
N ALA A 59 -26.22 15.82 8.94
CA ALA A 59 -26.16 15.70 10.40
C ALA A 59 -27.52 15.26 10.91
N GLU A 60 -27.52 14.23 11.74
CA GLU A 60 -28.69 13.84 12.53
C GLU A 60 -28.54 14.38 13.95
N SER A 61 -29.57 15.09 14.42
CA SER A 61 -29.71 15.49 15.81
C SER A 61 -30.98 14.92 16.42
N TYR A 62 -30.85 14.36 17.61
CA TYR A 62 -31.92 13.71 18.35
C TYR A 62 -32.34 14.62 19.50
N PHE A 63 -33.50 15.26 19.39
CA PHE A 63 -34.11 16.04 20.46
C PHE A 63 -35.50 15.47 20.77
N GLY A 64 -35.60 14.64 21.81
CA GLY A 64 -36.82 13.89 22.11
C GLY A 64 -37.07 12.75 21.11
N VAL A 65 -38.33 12.54 20.70
CA VAL A 65 -38.76 11.48 19.74
C VAL A 65 -38.66 11.97 18.28
N ILE A 66 -38.11 13.15 18.03
CA ILE A 66 -38.03 13.77 16.70
C ILE A 66 -36.57 13.74 16.21
N ILE A 67 -36.36 13.17 15.02
CA ILE A 67 -35.09 13.17 14.29
C ILE A 67 -35.07 14.39 13.36
N TRP A 68 -34.08 15.27 13.52
CA TRP A 68 -33.82 16.36 12.58
C TRP A 68 -32.60 16.02 11.73
N THR A 69 -32.81 15.84 10.42
CA THR A 69 -31.75 15.69 9.41
C THR A 69 -31.48 17.05 8.77
N ALA A 70 -30.27 17.58 8.96
CA ALA A 70 -29.83 18.81 8.31
C ALA A 70 -28.83 18.49 7.19
N PHE A 71 -29.12 18.98 5.97
CA PHE A 71 -28.15 18.94 4.86
C PHE A 71 -27.07 19.99 5.12
N ILE A 72 -25.82 19.55 5.30
CA ILE A 72 -24.70 20.42 5.65
C ILE A 72 -24.02 20.98 4.39
N GLY A 73 -24.06 20.24 3.29
CA GLY A 73 -23.52 20.68 2.01
C GLY A 73 -23.33 19.53 1.02
N SER A 74 -23.08 19.92 -0.24
CA SER A 74 -22.58 19.02 -1.28
C SER A 74 -21.23 19.52 -1.77
N TYR A 75 -20.21 18.70 -1.68
CA TYR A 75 -18.90 18.98 -2.28
C TYR A 75 -18.70 18.04 -3.46
N CYS A 76 -18.39 18.59 -4.62
CA CYS A 76 -18.12 17.81 -5.81
C CYS A 76 -16.69 18.05 -6.28
N GLU A 77 -15.83 17.05 -6.16
CA GLU A 77 -14.44 17.13 -6.65
C GLU A 77 -14.34 16.47 -8.02
N ALA A 78 -13.74 17.18 -8.98
CA ALA A 78 -13.37 16.59 -10.25
C ALA A 78 -12.08 15.78 -10.04
N LEU A 79 -12.11 14.45 -10.21
CA LEU A 79 -10.89 13.66 -10.28
C LEU A 79 -10.22 13.95 -11.63
N GLU A 80 -9.28 14.88 -11.62
CA GLU A 80 -8.51 15.30 -12.80
C GLU A 80 -7.49 14.20 -13.16
N ILE A 81 -7.43 13.84 -14.45
CA ILE A 81 -6.42 12.90 -14.96
C ILE A 81 -5.06 13.60 -14.93
N ASP A 82 -4.10 13.06 -14.17
CA ASP A 82 -2.73 13.58 -14.15
C ASP A 82 -2.08 13.48 -15.55
N PRO A 83 -1.75 14.60 -16.22
CA PRO A 83 -1.13 14.60 -17.54
C PRO A 83 0.29 14.02 -17.53
N GLU A 84 0.96 13.97 -16.37
CA GLU A 84 2.25 13.30 -16.21
C GLU A 84 2.08 11.77 -16.17
N GLY A 85 0.86 11.29 -15.96
CA GLY A 85 0.49 9.88 -15.92
C GLY A 85 0.83 9.18 -14.60
N TYR A 86 0.82 7.85 -14.63
CA TYR A 86 0.74 7.00 -13.44
C TYR A 86 1.81 5.91 -13.43
N ILE A 87 2.20 5.49 -12.22
CA ILE A 87 2.98 4.27 -12.00
C ILE A 87 2.14 3.26 -11.24
N ALA A 88 1.96 2.08 -11.82
CA ALA A 88 1.36 0.93 -11.18
C ALA A 88 2.38 -0.21 -11.13
N PHE A 89 2.33 -1.06 -10.10
CA PHE A 89 3.21 -2.20 -10.00
C PHE A 89 2.61 -3.32 -9.16
N CYS A 90 3.16 -4.52 -9.30
CA CYS A 90 2.95 -5.60 -8.36
C CYS A 90 4.06 -5.63 -7.29
N PRO A 91 3.75 -5.64 -5.99
CA PRO A 91 4.70 -5.99 -4.93
C PRO A 91 4.91 -7.53 -4.89
N CYS A 92 5.36 -8.08 -6.02
CA CYS A 92 5.39 -9.51 -6.30
C CYS A 92 6.61 -10.26 -5.69
N MET A 93 7.44 -9.60 -4.89
CA MET A 93 8.64 -10.22 -4.32
C MET A 93 8.57 -10.32 -2.79
N GLY A 94 8.56 -11.54 -2.29
CA GLY A 94 8.61 -11.84 -0.85
C GLY A 94 7.30 -11.54 -0.10
N ARG A 95 7.40 -11.46 1.23
CA ARG A 95 6.26 -11.17 2.14
C ARG A 95 6.20 -9.69 2.49
N PHE A 96 5.25 -9.30 3.35
CA PHE A 96 5.01 -7.91 3.76
C PHE A 96 6.28 -7.09 4.00
N GLY A 97 7.26 -7.61 4.75
CA GLY A 97 8.53 -6.89 4.98
C GLY A 97 9.30 -6.56 3.70
N ASN A 98 9.42 -7.50 2.75
CA ASN A 98 10.06 -7.26 1.46
C ASN A 98 9.27 -6.24 0.62
N GLN A 99 7.94 -6.39 0.62
CA GLN A 99 7.03 -5.53 -0.13
C GLN A 99 7.10 -4.09 0.39
N ALA A 100 7.08 -3.89 1.71
CA ALA A 100 7.20 -2.58 2.34
C ALA A 100 8.56 -1.92 2.03
N ASP A 101 9.64 -2.70 2.06
CA ASP A 101 10.99 -2.23 1.74
C ASP A 101 11.08 -1.71 0.30
N GLN A 102 10.59 -2.51 -0.66
CA GLN A 102 10.54 -2.11 -2.06
C GLN A 102 9.55 -0.98 -2.34
N PHE A 103 8.45 -0.90 -1.58
CA PHE A 103 7.44 0.15 -1.70
C PHE A 103 8.06 1.53 -1.45
N LEU A 104 8.96 1.66 -0.46
CA LEU A 104 9.66 2.93 -0.21
C LEU A 104 10.48 3.37 -1.43
N GLY A 105 11.18 2.43 -2.08
CA GLY A 105 11.91 2.68 -3.31
C GLY A 105 11.00 3.09 -4.46
N ALA A 106 9.89 2.38 -4.68
CA ALA A 106 8.92 2.68 -5.73
C ALA A 106 8.23 4.05 -5.52
N LEU A 107 7.92 4.40 -4.27
CA LEU A 107 7.35 5.71 -3.91
C LEU A 107 8.34 6.84 -4.23
N SER A 108 9.62 6.65 -3.87
CA SER A 108 10.67 7.60 -4.26
C SER A 108 10.80 7.71 -5.78
N PHE A 109 10.78 6.59 -6.50
CA PHE A 109 10.90 6.56 -7.95
C PHE A 109 9.75 7.31 -8.62
N ALA A 110 8.51 7.12 -8.17
CA ALA A 110 7.34 7.82 -8.70
C ALA A 110 7.44 9.33 -8.55
N LYS A 111 7.92 9.81 -7.40
CA LYS A 111 8.21 11.23 -7.20
C LYS A 111 9.32 11.72 -8.13
N SER A 112 10.39 10.93 -8.26
CA SER A 112 11.56 11.29 -9.08
C SER A 112 11.25 11.44 -10.58
N ILE A 113 10.29 10.69 -11.10
CA ILE A 113 9.84 10.83 -12.50
C ILE A 113 8.50 11.56 -12.64
N ASN A 114 8.06 12.23 -11.57
CA ASN A 114 6.86 13.08 -11.50
C ASN A 114 5.56 12.41 -11.97
N ARG A 115 5.35 11.12 -11.68
CA ARG A 115 4.10 10.40 -12.03
C ARG A 115 3.28 10.08 -10.80
N THR A 116 1.95 10.16 -10.89
CA THR A 116 1.07 9.79 -9.77
C THR A 116 1.28 8.32 -9.40
N PHE A 117 1.51 8.07 -8.12
CA PHE A 117 1.78 6.75 -7.57
C PHE A 117 0.47 5.99 -7.33
N VAL A 118 0.25 4.89 -8.06
CA VAL A 118 -0.87 3.99 -7.78
C VAL A 118 -0.46 3.08 -6.62
N VAL A 119 -1.02 3.35 -5.44
CA VAL A 119 -0.73 2.63 -4.21
C VAL A 119 -1.21 1.18 -4.38
N PRO A 120 -0.31 0.18 -4.39
CA PRO A 120 -0.64 -1.21 -4.68
C PRO A 120 -1.46 -1.84 -3.55
N HIS A 121 -2.08 -2.97 -3.85
CA HIS A 121 -2.50 -3.92 -2.81
C HIS A 121 -1.27 -4.68 -2.29
N TRP A 122 -1.28 -5.03 -1.00
CA TRP A 122 -0.32 -5.97 -0.44
C TRP A 122 -0.62 -7.39 -0.92
N VAL A 123 0.40 -8.22 -1.01
CA VAL A 123 0.25 -9.64 -1.34
C VAL A 123 0.43 -10.46 -0.06
N GLU A 124 -0.62 -11.16 0.35
CA GLU A 124 -0.60 -12.08 1.49
C GLU A 124 -0.66 -13.53 1.02
N TYR A 125 0.20 -14.37 1.60
CA TYR A 125 0.16 -15.81 1.38
C TYR A 125 -0.50 -16.45 2.59
N VAL A 126 -1.73 -16.92 2.41
CA VAL A 126 -2.48 -17.58 3.47
C VAL A 126 -2.00 -19.03 3.55
N PRO A 127 -1.59 -19.52 4.74
CA PRO A 127 -1.20 -20.92 4.90
C PRO A 127 -2.30 -21.86 4.43
N TYR A 128 -1.91 -22.91 3.70
CA TYR A 128 -2.80 -23.94 3.17
C TYR A 128 -3.77 -23.51 2.06
N GLU A 129 -3.73 -22.24 1.64
CA GLU A 129 -4.48 -21.78 0.47
C GLU A 129 -3.59 -21.76 -0.77
N ALA A 130 -4.15 -22.15 -1.91
CA ALA A 130 -3.49 -21.99 -3.20
C ALA A 130 -3.61 -20.54 -3.67
N GLY A 131 -2.50 -19.93 -4.07
CA GLY A 131 -2.51 -18.56 -4.61
C GLY A 131 -1.98 -17.52 -3.62
N SER A 132 -2.41 -16.28 -3.81
CA SER A 132 -2.12 -15.16 -2.92
C SER A 132 -3.34 -14.25 -2.85
N SER A 133 -3.51 -13.54 -1.73
CA SER A 133 -4.56 -12.56 -1.50
C SER A 133 -4.04 -11.16 -1.78
N GLN A 134 -4.79 -10.40 -2.59
CA GLN A 134 -4.53 -8.97 -2.85
C GLN A 134 -5.30 -8.15 -1.82
N VAL A 135 -4.55 -7.54 -0.90
CA VAL A 135 -5.07 -6.86 0.27
C VAL A 135 -4.96 -5.35 0.09
N PRO A 136 -6.08 -4.59 0.11
CA PRO A 136 -6.03 -3.14 -0.03
C PRO A 136 -5.07 -2.48 0.95
N PHE A 137 -4.28 -1.50 0.48
CA PHE A 137 -3.38 -0.72 1.33
C PHE A 137 -4.12 -0.11 2.53
N SER A 138 -5.35 0.35 2.30
CA SER A 138 -6.25 0.96 3.29
C SER A 138 -6.64 0.01 4.43
N LYS A 139 -6.52 -1.32 4.26
CA LYS A 139 -6.75 -2.30 5.32
C LYS A 139 -5.81 -2.07 6.50
N TYR A 140 -4.58 -1.63 6.25
CA TYR A 140 -3.56 -1.43 7.28
C TYR A 140 -3.16 0.02 7.48
N PHE A 141 -3.09 0.79 6.40
CA PHE A 141 -2.48 2.11 6.40
C PHE A 141 -3.43 3.19 5.89
N ASN A 142 -3.18 4.44 6.23
CA ASN A 142 -3.92 5.59 5.72
C ASN A 142 -3.32 6.05 4.37
N PRO A 143 -4.05 5.97 3.24
CA PRO A 143 -3.57 6.46 1.95
C PRO A 143 -3.18 7.95 1.96
N GLY A 144 -3.82 8.76 2.82
CA GLY A 144 -3.50 10.17 2.98
C GLY A 144 -2.07 10.44 3.47
N GLY A 145 -1.44 9.48 4.17
CA GLY A 145 -0.04 9.58 4.56
C GLY A 145 0.89 9.65 3.34
N ILE A 146 0.61 8.84 2.31
CA ILE A 146 1.39 8.81 1.06
C ILE A 146 1.23 10.12 0.29
N GLN A 147 0.01 10.67 0.26
CA GLN A 147 -0.30 11.93 -0.42
C GLN A 147 0.45 13.15 0.14
N LYS A 148 0.90 13.09 1.41
CA LYS A 148 1.76 14.12 2.00
C LYS A 148 3.16 14.17 1.35
N TYR A 149 3.64 13.06 0.79
CA TYR A 149 4.95 12.98 0.15
C TYR A 149 4.87 13.24 -1.35
N HIS A 150 3.93 12.58 -2.04
CA HIS A 150 3.80 12.63 -3.49
C HIS A 150 2.36 12.36 -3.92
N ARG A 151 1.99 12.78 -5.14
CA ARG A 151 0.66 12.50 -5.71
C ARG A 151 0.43 10.99 -5.74
N ALA A 152 -0.68 10.56 -5.16
CA ALA A 152 -1.00 9.15 -5.04
C ALA A 152 -2.51 8.88 -5.07
N VAL A 153 -2.86 7.74 -5.66
CA VAL A 153 -4.22 7.22 -5.75
C VAL A 153 -4.21 5.74 -5.39
N THR A 154 -5.24 5.22 -4.71
CA THR A 154 -5.29 3.78 -4.42
C THR A 154 -5.54 2.97 -5.68
N MET A 155 -5.04 1.72 -5.72
CA MET A 155 -5.31 0.81 -6.84
C MET A 155 -6.82 0.66 -7.13
N ASP A 156 -7.66 0.59 -6.09
CA ASP A 156 -9.11 0.46 -6.24
C ASP A 156 -9.71 1.67 -6.98
N VAL A 157 -9.31 2.89 -6.59
CA VAL A 157 -9.78 4.12 -7.24
C VAL A 157 -9.22 4.21 -8.66
N PHE A 158 -7.95 3.88 -8.85
CA PHE A 158 -7.31 3.89 -10.17
C PHE A 158 -8.03 2.96 -11.14
N MET A 159 -8.22 1.69 -10.76
CA MET A 159 -8.84 0.70 -11.63
C MET A 159 -10.33 0.97 -11.89
N ALA A 160 -11.06 1.49 -10.90
CA ALA A 160 -12.48 1.79 -11.07
C ALA A 160 -12.76 3.07 -11.86
N LYS A 161 -11.91 4.10 -11.71
CA LYS A 161 -12.23 5.47 -12.18
C LYS A 161 -11.27 5.98 -13.27
N ILE A 162 -9.99 5.66 -13.18
CA ILE A 162 -8.96 6.26 -14.05
C ILE A 162 -8.62 5.33 -15.22
N ALA A 163 -8.30 4.07 -14.93
CA ALA A 163 -7.84 3.09 -15.90
C ALA A 163 -8.81 2.91 -17.09
N PRO A 164 -10.14 2.85 -16.93
CA PRO A 164 -11.06 2.70 -18.07
C PRO A 164 -10.98 3.84 -19.07
N LYS A 165 -10.52 5.04 -18.66
CA LYS A 165 -10.43 6.23 -19.50
C LYS A 165 -9.09 6.34 -20.24
N ILE A 166 -7.98 6.05 -19.56
CA ILE A 166 -6.62 6.30 -20.08
C ILE A 166 -5.80 5.03 -20.33
N TRP A 167 -6.22 3.90 -19.78
CA TRP A 167 -5.50 2.62 -19.83
C TRP A 167 -6.46 1.45 -20.12
N PRO A 168 -7.19 1.51 -21.26
CA PRO A 168 -8.12 0.46 -21.66
C PRO A 168 -7.37 -0.84 -22.00
N PRO A 169 -8.05 -2.00 -21.99
CA PRO A 169 -7.43 -3.33 -22.14
C PRO A 169 -6.42 -3.44 -23.30
N GLU A 170 -6.73 -2.87 -24.46
CA GLU A 170 -5.92 -2.91 -25.67
C GLU A 170 -4.64 -2.04 -25.62
N LYS A 171 -4.43 -1.27 -24.54
CA LYS A 171 -3.24 -0.43 -24.33
C LYS A 171 -2.40 -0.86 -23.11
N ARG A 172 -2.71 -2.00 -22.50
CA ARG A 172 -2.03 -2.45 -21.27
C ARG A 172 -0.69 -3.11 -21.60
N ILE A 173 0.37 -2.32 -21.51
CA ILE A 173 1.76 -2.76 -21.71
C ILE A 173 2.45 -3.02 -20.37
N ALA A 174 3.09 -4.18 -20.24
CA ALA A 174 3.86 -4.54 -19.06
C ALA A 174 5.30 -4.01 -19.16
N PHE A 175 5.84 -3.47 -18.07
CA PHE A 175 7.20 -2.96 -17.98
C PHE A 175 8.09 -3.91 -17.17
N CYS A 176 9.25 -4.26 -17.74
CA CYS A 176 10.28 -5.03 -17.05
C CYS A 176 11.69 -4.64 -17.52
N TYR A 177 12.69 -4.94 -16.68
CA TYR A 177 14.07 -4.56 -16.95
C TYR A 177 14.67 -5.33 -18.14
N ALA A 178 14.37 -6.62 -18.23
CA ALA A 178 14.83 -7.52 -19.27
C ALA A 178 13.73 -8.53 -19.58
N GLU A 179 13.80 -9.12 -20.77
CA GLU A 179 12.92 -10.22 -21.16
C GLU A 179 13.02 -11.39 -20.17
N ARG A 180 11.88 -12.00 -19.88
CA ARG A 180 11.75 -13.21 -19.06
C ARG A 180 11.38 -14.37 -20.00
N ASN A 181 11.92 -15.54 -19.66
CA ASN A 181 11.73 -16.82 -20.37
C ASN A 181 11.90 -16.76 -21.91
N LYS A 182 11.31 -17.73 -22.62
CA LYS A 182 11.54 -18.00 -24.06
C LYS A 182 10.65 -17.20 -25.01
N ASN A 183 9.62 -16.51 -24.51
CA ASN A 183 8.57 -15.89 -25.33
C ASN A 183 8.79 -14.39 -25.61
N SER A 184 10.03 -13.90 -25.45
CA SER A 184 10.45 -12.52 -25.77
C SER A 184 9.50 -11.45 -25.19
N GLY A 185 9.37 -11.40 -23.87
CA GLY A 185 8.48 -10.47 -23.18
C GLY A 185 8.68 -10.42 -21.67
N CYS A 186 7.82 -9.70 -20.95
CA CYS A 186 7.93 -9.55 -19.50
C CYS A 186 7.31 -10.67 -18.67
N ASP A 187 6.52 -11.57 -19.29
CA ASP A 187 5.77 -12.63 -18.61
C ASP A 187 5.06 -12.16 -17.34
N ALA A 188 4.35 -11.04 -17.47
CA ALA A 188 3.84 -10.24 -16.35
C ALA A 188 2.88 -10.99 -15.41
N LYS A 189 2.31 -12.10 -15.87
CA LYS A 189 1.34 -12.94 -15.15
C LYS A 189 1.85 -14.37 -14.92
N ASP A 190 3.11 -14.67 -15.25
CA ASP A 190 3.66 -16.01 -15.08
C ASP A 190 3.99 -16.30 -13.60
N GLY A 191 3.33 -17.32 -13.05
CA GLY A 191 3.50 -17.77 -11.68
C GLY A 191 2.74 -16.97 -10.61
N ASN A 192 2.96 -17.36 -9.36
CA ASN A 192 2.37 -16.74 -8.16
C ASN A 192 3.45 -15.89 -7.47
N PRO A 193 3.20 -14.60 -7.14
CA PRO A 193 1.90 -13.91 -7.13
C PRO A 193 1.57 -13.10 -8.38
N PHE A 194 2.39 -13.17 -9.43
CA PHE A 194 2.27 -12.36 -10.64
C PHE A 194 0.88 -12.44 -11.30
N GLY A 195 0.43 -13.64 -11.67
CA GLY A 195 -0.90 -13.83 -12.29
C GLY A 195 -2.04 -13.35 -11.39
N PRO A 196 -2.21 -13.96 -10.19
CA PRO A 196 -3.27 -13.61 -9.27
C PRO A 196 -3.36 -12.12 -8.94
N TYR A 197 -2.22 -11.44 -8.82
CA TYR A 197 -2.20 -10.00 -8.54
C TYR A 197 -2.89 -9.17 -9.61
N TRP A 198 -2.57 -9.40 -10.88
CA TRP A 198 -3.17 -8.65 -11.99
C TRP A 198 -4.59 -9.14 -12.30
N ASP A 199 -4.88 -10.42 -12.08
CA ASP A 199 -6.22 -11.00 -12.20
C ASP A 199 -7.22 -10.33 -11.25
N ALA A 200 -6.81 -10.00 -10.01
CA ALA A 200 -7.64 -9.32 -9.03
C ALA A 200 -8.19 -7.95 -9.52
N PHE A 201 -7.54 -7.36 -10.53
CA PHE A 201 -7.93 -6.09 -11.14
C PHE A 201 -8.43 -6.24 -12.59
N GLY A 202 -8.61 -7.46 -13.08
CA GLY A 202 -8.99 -7.73 -14.46
C GLY A 202 -7.99 -7.17 -15.48
N VAL A 203 -6.69 -7.24 -15.15
CA VAL A 203 -5.59 -6.75 -15.99
C VAL A 203 -4.98 -7.92 -16.77
N ASP A 204 -5.09 -7.83 -18.09
CA ASP A 204 -4.32 -8.60 -19.06
C ASP A 204 -3.43 -7.64 -19.86
N PHE A 205 -2.20 -8.07 -20.13
CA PHE A 205 -1.23 -7.27 -20.88
C PHE A 205 -1.19 -7.73 -22.35
N VAL A 206 -1.24 -6.76 -23.27
CA VAL A 206 -1.20 -7.00 -24.72
C VAL A 206 0.21 -6.88 -25.30
N GLY A 207 1.18 -6.45 -24.49
CA GLY A 207 2.56 -6.26 -24.92
C GLY A 207 3.51 -6.03 -23.75
N SER A 208 4.80 -5.98 -24.07
CA SER A 208 5.89 -5.76 -23.12
C SER A 208 6.77 -4.61 -23.57
N GLU A 209 7.23 -3.80 -22.61
CA GLU A 209 8.21 -2.74 -22.80
C GLU A 209 9.45 -3.05 -21.96
N ILE A 210 10.58 -3.26 -22.64
CA ILE A 210 11.86 -3.56 -22.01
C ILE A 210 12.64 -2.25 -21.86
N PHE A 211 12.82 -1.79 -20.63
CA PHE A 211 13.48 -0.51 -20.36
C PHE A 211 14.99 -0.63 -20.11
N GLY A 212 15.48 -1.81 -19.72
CA GLY A 212 16.90 -2.07 -19.55
C GLY A 212 17.64 -2.35 -20.87
N PRO A 213 18.98 -2.27 -20.87
CA PRO A 213 19.83 -1.77 -19.78
C PRO A 213 19.92 -0.24 -19.75
N ASN A 214 19.24 0.47 -20.64
CA ASN A 214 19.39 1.92 -20.81
C ASN A 214 18.77 2.74 -19.68
N LEU A 215 17.76 2.20 -18.99
CA LEU A 215 17.08 2.85 -17.87
C LEU A 215 17.11 1.97 -16.62
N HIS A 216 17.18 2.65 -15.47
CA HIS A 216 17.11 2.03 -14.15
C HIS A 216 16.22 2.87 -13.24
N TYR A 217 15.47 2.22 -12.35
CA TYR A 217 14.69 2.89 -11.31
C TYR A 217 15.58 3.32 -10.12
N ILE A 218 16.76 2.71 -9.98
CA ILE A 218 17.85 3.16 -9.11
C ILE A 218 18.72 4.13 -9.93
N GLY A 219 18.78 5.39 -9.53
CA GLY A 219 19.52 6.38 -10.32
C GLY A 219 19.64 7.75 -9.68
N ASN A 220 20.21 8.67 -10.45
CA ASN A 220 20.30 10.09 -10.15
C ASN A 220 19.32 10.89 -11.02
N LEU A 221 19.28 12.22 -10.85
CA LEU A 221 18.39 13.11 -11.61
C LEU A 221 18.52 12.96 -13.13
N ALA A 222 19.73 12.75 -13.64
CA ALA A 222 19.96 12.55 -15.07
C ALA A 222 19.29 11.25 -15.59
N SER A 223 19.32 10.17 -14.79
CA SER A 223 18.58 8.93 -15.09
C SER A 223 17.07 9.16 -15.15
N TYR A 224 16.53 9.95 -14.21
CA TYR A 224 15.09 10.25 -14.16
C TYR A 224 14.60 11.10 -15.33
N ASN A 225 15.41 12.03 -15.83
CA ASN A 225 15.08 12.78 -17.05
C ASN A 225 14.99 11.87 -18.30
N SER A 226 15.78 10.80 -18.35
CA SER A 226 15.71 9.83 -19.45
C SER A 226 14.40 9.04 -19.45
N TRP A 227 13.81 8.78 -18.28
CA TRP A 227 12.47 8.19 -18.17
C TRP A 227 11.40 9.09 -18.77
N TYR A 228 11.39 10.39 -18.43
CA TYR A 228 10.44 11.35 -18.98
C TYR A 228 10.54 11.46 -20.51
N LYS A 229 11.77 11.50 -21.04
CA LYS A 229 12.01 11.59 -22.50
C LYS A 229 11.56 10.34 -23.24
N LYS A 230 11.85 9.15 -22.70
CA LYS A 230 11.49 7.88 -23.35
C LYS A 230 9.99 7.58 -23.22
N TYR A 231 9.41 7.91 -22.07
CA TYR A 231 8.03 7.62 -21.73
C TYR A 231 7.30 8.89 -21.26
N PRO A 232 6.92 9.80 -22.17
CA PRO A 232 6.13 10.97 -21.80
C PRO A 232 4.67 10.57 -21.47
N GLY A 233 4.01 11.34 -20.59
CA GLY A 233 2.68 11.00 -20.03
C GLY A 233 1.55 10.94 -21.06
N ASP A 234 1.61 11.75 -22.11
CA ASP A 234 0.64 11.79 -23.21
C ASP A 234 0.63 10.51 -24.06
N LYS A 235 1.79 9.86 -24.24
CA LYS A 235 1.94 8.61 -24.99
C LYS A 235 1.91 7.38 -24.10
N TRP A 236 2.44 7.52 -22.88
CA TRP A 236 2.54 6.47 -21.88
C TRP A 236 1.84 6.92 -20.61
N PRO A 237 0.50 6.91 -20.59
CA PRO A 237 -0.26 7.39 -19.42
C PRO A 237 -0.07 6.51 -18.19
N VAL A 238 0.32 5.24 -18.36
CA VAL A 238 0.55 4.29 -17.27
C VAL A 238 1.80 3.48 -17.52
N LEU A 239 2.73 3.51 -16.56
CA LEU A 239 3.89 2.62 -16.51
C LEU A 239 3.57 1.49 -15.52
N ALA A 240 3.21 0.31 -16.05
CA ALA A 240 2.77 -0.83 -15.25
C ALA A 240 3.88 -1.87 -15.09
N PHE A 241 4.59 -1.84 -13.96
CA PHE A 241 5.76 -2.70 -13.72
C PHE A 241 5.38 -4.07 -13.18
N VAL A 242 5.94 -5.13 -13.76
CA VAL A 242 5.69 -6.51 -13.35
C VAL A 242 6.18 -6.84 -11.93
N GLY A 243 7.09 -6.02 -11.41
CA GLY A 243 7.57 -6.05 -10.03
C GLY A 243 7.80 -4.63 -9.54
N SER A 244 8.07 -4.46 -8.25
CA SER A 244 8.30 -3.12 -7.68
C SER A 244 9.50 -2.42 -8.34
N PRO A 245 9.34 -1.18 -8.86
CA PRO A 245 10.45 -0.36 -9.34
C PRO A 245 11.22 0.27 -8.15
N GLY A 246 11.61 -0.56 -7.18
CA GLY A 246 12.30 -0.18 -5.96
C GLY A 246 13.38 -1.20 -5.62
N ALA A 247 14.52 -0.71 -5.13
CA ALA A 247 15.62 -1.57 -4.70
C ALA A 247 15.21 -2.49 -3.55
N PHE A 248 15.85 -3.66 -3.47
CA PHE A 248 15.80 -4.53 -2.31
C PHE A 248 17.22 -5.01 -1.93
N PRO A 249 17.68 -4.77 -0.69
CA PRO A 249 17.02 -3.96 0.34
C PRO A 249 16.87 -2.48 -0.09
N VAL A 250 15.98 -1.76 0.57
CA VAL A 250 15.72 -0.33 0.31
C VAL A 250 16.99 0.48 0.44
N GLU A 251 17.24 1.43 -0.47
CA GLU A 251 18.38 2.34 -0.37
C GLU A 251 18.29 3.22 0.89
N GLU A 252 19.43 3.49 1.55
CA GLU A 252 19.50 4.32 2.76
C GLU A 252 18.76 5.65 2.63
N LYS A 253 18.91 6.32 1.48
CA LYS A 253 18.26 7.60 1.16
C LYS A 253 16.74 7.53 1.21
N ASN A 254 16.12 6.35 1.07
CA ASN A 254 14.66 6.18 1.03
C ASN A 254 14.07 5.72 2.37
N LEU A 255 14.89 5.38 3.38
CA LEU A 255 14.40 4.91 4.69
C LEU A 255 13.48 5.92 5.38
N HIS A 256 13.77 7.22 5.24
CA HIS A 256 12.97 8.29 5.83
C HIS A 256 11.52 8.30 5.33
N LEU A 257 11.21 7.65 4.19
CA LEU A 257 9.86 7.61 3.63
C LEU A 257 8.89 6.76 4.44
N GLN A 258 9.37 5.92 5.35
CA GLN A 258 8.53 5.16 6.28
C GLN A 258 7.60 6.07 7.10
N GLN A 259 7.98 7.33 7.34
CA GLN A 259 7.15 8.31 8.05
C GLN A 259 5.79 8.57 7.40
N TYR A 260 5.66 8.29 6.10
CA TYR A 260 4.41 8.47 5.33
C TYR A 260 3.53 7.21 5.34
N ILE A 261 4.02 6.09 5.87
CA ILE A 261 3.27 4.84 6.02
C ILE A 261 2.62 4.82 7.41
N GLU A 262 1.51 5.53 7.52
CA GLU A 262 0.77 5.71 8.79
C GLU A 262 -0.26 4.58 8.98
N TRP A 263 -0.21 3.88 10.11
CA TRP A 263 -1.27 2.91 10.46
C TRP A 263 -2.65 3.58 10.47
N ASN A 264 -3.67 2.88 9.96
CA ASN A 264 -5.04 3.37 10.00
C ASN A 264 -5.60 3.35 11.43
N ASN A 265 -6.77 3.97 11.61
CA ASN A 265 -7.42 4.08 12.92
C ASN A 265 -7.80 2.73 13.54
N SER A 266 -8.15 1.71 12.72
CA SER A 266 -8.50 0.38 13.22
C SER A 266 -7.29 -0.29 13.87
N ILE A 267 -6.17 -0.38 13.15
CA ILE A 267 -4.94 -0.99 13.65
C ILE A 267 -4.41 -0.22 14.86
N LYS A 268 -4.44 1.13 14.82
CA LYS A 268 -4.03 1.95 15.95
C LYS A 268 -4.89 1.69 17.19
N LYS A 269 -6.21 1.56 17.03
CA LYS A 269 -7.15 1.26 18.13
C LYS A 269 -6.89 -0.12 18.72
N GLU A 270 -6.67 -1.13 17.89
CA GLU A 270 -6.34 -2.49 18.34
C GLU A 270 -5.02 -2.53 19.11
N ALA A 271 -3.98 -1.86 18.58
CA ALA A 271 -2.69 -1.76 19.25
C ALA A 271 -2.79 -1.05 20.61
N LEU A 272 -3.50 0.08 20.69
CA LEU A 272 -3.70 0.81 21.94
C LEU A 272 -4.52 0.01 22.96
N LYS A 273 -5.54 -0.73 22.51
CA LYS A 273 -6.31 -1.64 23.36
C LYS A 273 -5.46 -2.78 23.91
N PHE A 274 -4.56 -3.33 23.08
CA PHE A 274 -3.61 -4.34 23.54
C PHE A 274 -2.67 -3.75 24.60
N ILE A 275 -2.08 -2.58 24.33
CA ILE A 275 -1.16 -1.89 25.23
C ILE A 275 -1.86 -1.53 26.56
N SER A 276 -3.13 -1.14 26.55
CA SER A 276 -3.87 -0.80 27.77
C SER A 276 -4.06 -1.99 28.73
N ASN A 277 -3.94 -3.23 28.22
CA ASN A 277 -4.02 -4.44 29.03
C ASN A 277 -2.66 -4.85 29.63
N LEU A 278 -1.57 -4.17 29.26
CA LEU A 278 -0.25 -4.43 29.83
C LEU A 278 -0.15 -3.84 31.26
N PRO A 279 0.68 -4.43 32.13
CA PRO A 279 1.03 -3.84 33.42
C PRO A 279 1.46 -2.37 33.27
N LYS A 280 0.94 -1.50 34.15
CA LYS A 280 1.31 -0.07 34.15
C LYS A 280 2.83 0.09 34.23
N GLY A 281 3.41 0.77 33.24
CA GLY A 281 4.84 1.05 33.17
C GLY A 281 5.40 0.88 31.75
N PRO A 282 6.72 1.08 31.58
CA PRO A 282 7.39 0.84 30.30
C PRO A 282 7.35 -0.65 29.94
N PHE A 283 7.21 -0.96 28.65
CA PHE A 283 7.35 -2.33 28.15
C PHE A 283 8.47 -2.44 27.12
N ILE A 284 9.03 -3.64 26.97
CA ILE A 284 10.00 -3.96 25.91
C ILE A 284 9.30 -4.79 24.85
N GLY A 285 9.29 -4.33 23.59
CA GLY A 285 8.89 -5.13 22.45
C GLY A 285 10.09 -5.87 21.84
N ILE A 286 9.95 -7.16 21.58
CA ILE A 286 10.91 -7.96 20.80
C ILE A 286 10.22 -8.64 19.64
N HIS A 287 10.97 -8.81 18.55
CA HIS A 287 10.56 -9.60 17.38
C HIS A 287 11.46 -10.82 17.26
N LEU A 288 10.87 -12.01 17.37
CA LEU A 288 11.55 -13.29 17.26
C LEU A 288 11.22 -13.92 15.91
N ARG A 289 12.15 -13.79 14.96
CA ARG A 289 12.10 -14.49 13.67
C ARG A 289 12.85 -15.82 13.81
N ASN A 290 12.12 -16.91 14.05
CA ASN A 290 12.68 -18.23 14.39
C ASN A 290 11.99 -19.40 13.67
N GLY A 291 11.26 -19.11 12.58
CA GLY A 291 10.74 -20.10 11.64
C GLY A 291 11.85 -20.92 10.97
N VAL A 292 11.47 -22.12 10.51
CA VAL A 292 12.40 -23.06 9.84
C VAL A 292 12.95 -22.49 8.53
N ASP A 293 12.15 -21.69 7.83
CA ASP A 293 12.59 -20.98 6.63
C ASP A 293 13.68 -19.95 6.95
N TRP A 294 13.57 -19.28 8.10
CA TRP A 294 14.56 -18.30 8.54
C TRP A 294 15.86 -18.93 8.99
N SER A 295 15.81 -20.07 9.71
CA SER A 295 17.04 -20.75 10.13
C SER A 295 17.90 -21.14 8.92
N ARG A 296 17.27 -21.62 7.85
CA ARG A 296 17.94 -21.91 6.57
C ARG A 296 18.50 -20.66 5.90
N ALA A 297 17.76 -19.55 5.92
CA ALA A 297 18.27 -18.30 5.38
C ALA A 297 19.52 -17.81 6.14
N CYS A 298 19.58 -18.02 7.46
CA CYS A 298 20.73 -17.65 8.27
C CYS A 298 21.98 -18.51 8.03
N GLU A 299 21.86 -19.70 7.44
CA GLU A 299 23.01 -20.50 6.99
C GLU A 299 23.83 -19.78 5.90
N LEU A 300 23.21 -18.82 5.18
CA LEU A 300 23.85 -18.01 4.13
C LEU A 300 24.63 -16.80 4.66
N VAL A 301 24.62 -16.57 5.98
CA VAL A 301 25.35 -15.44 6.59
C VAL A 301 26.85 -15.56 6.33
N ASP A 302 27.38 -16.77 6.39
CA ASP A 302 28.77 -17.04 6.08
C ASP A 302 29.02 -16.95 4.57
N GLY A 303 29.59 -15.82 4.14
CA GLY A 303 29.94 -15.59 2.73
C GLY A 303 29.18 -14.44 2.08
N THR A 304 28.14 -13.91 2.72
CA THR A 304 27.51 -12.65 2.29
C THR A 304 27.93 -11.49 3.18
N ARG A 305 28.05 -10.29 2.59
CA ARG A 305 28.20 -9.05 3.35
C ARG A 305 26.86 -8.61 3.94
N ASP A 306 25.85 -8.59 3.07
CA ASP A 306 24.51 -8.11 3.38
C ASP A 306 23.50 -9.23 3.09
N LEU A 307 22.55 -9.42 4.01
CA LEU A 307 21.43 -10.34 3.85
C LEU A 307 20.14 -9.63 4.24
N PHE A 308 19.24 -9.48 3.26
CA PHE A 308 17.98 -8.77 3.43
C PHE A 308 18.18 -7.39 4.07
N ALA A 309 17.54 -7.14 5.22
CA ALA A 309 17.60 -5.87 5.94
C ALA A 309 18.80 -5.75 6.90
N SER A 310 19.85 -6.58 6.80
CA SER A 310 21.04 -6.46 7.65
C SER A 310 21.70 -5.07 7.63
N PRO A 311 21.70 -4.29 6.51
CA PRO A 311 22.28 -2.95 6.50
C PRO A 311 21.72 -1.98 7.55
N GLN A 312 20.51 -2.22 8.08
CA GLN A 312 19.95 -1.43 9.17
C GLN A 312 20.81 -1.46 10.45
N CYS A 313 21.60 -2.52 10.63
CA CYS A 313 22.50 -2.71 11.76
C CYS A 313 23.98 -2.67 11.34
N THR A 314 24.32 -3.22 10.17
CA THR A 314 25.72 -3.29 9.68
C THR A 314 26.16 -2.05 8.90
N GLY A 315 25.22 -1.17 8.56
CA GLY A 315 25.45 0.04 7.76
C GLY A 315 25.37 -0.21 6.26
N TYR A 316 24.90 0.80 5.52
CA TYR A 316 24.80 0.75 4.07
C TYR A 316 26.15 0.96 3.39
N GLY A 317 26.66 -0.08 2.73
CA GLY A 317 27.92 -0.01 1.97
C GLY A 317 29.18 0.23 2.80
N LYS A 318 29.09 0.22 4.14
CA LYS A 318 30.22 0.41 5.05
C LYS A 318 30.95 -0.90 5.31
N LYS A 319 32.27 -0.85 5.53
CA LYS A 319 33.14 -2.01 5.78
C LYS A 319 33.22 -2.44 7.25
N GLU A 320 32.59 -1.69 8.17
CA GLU A 320 32.97 -1.73 9.59
C GLU A 320 32.29 -2.84 10.40
N ALA A 321 31.10 -3.32 9.98
CA ALA A 321 30.38 -4.37 10.69
C ALA A 321 29.99 -5.53 9.77
N LYS A 322 30.30 -6.75 10.19
CA LYS A 322 29.95 -7.99 9.47
C LYS A 322 28.76 -8.67 10.14
N LEU A 323 27.77 -9.06 9.34
CA LEU A 323 26.67 -9.90 9.80
C LEU A 323 27.22 -11.25 10.30
N ASN A 324 26.69 -11.74 11.43
CA ASN A 324 27.06 -13.04 11.99
C ASN A 324 25.82 -13.85 12.38
N MET A 325 26.02 -15.14 12.62
CA MET A 325 24.92 -16.08 12.91
C MET A 325 24.11 -15.68 14.14
N GLU A 326 24.75 -15.23 15.23
CA GLU A 326 24.05 -14.79 16.45
C GLU A 326 23.21 -13.51 16.23
N MET A 327 23.54 -12.67 15.24
CA MET A 327 22.70 -11.56 14.83
C MET A 327 21.49 -12.02 14.01
N CYS A 328 21.66 -13.04 13.16
CA CYS A 328 20.60 -13.54 12.28
C CYS A 328 19.60 -14.46 13.00
N LEU A 329 20.11 -15.42 13.78
CA LEU A 329 19.35 -16.41 14.54
C LEU A 329 19.93 -16.52 15.96
N PRO A 330 19.58 -15.61 16.88
CA PRO A 330 20.17 -15.58 18.21
C PRO A 330 19.78 -16.80 19.05
N SER A 331 20.73 -17.34 19.81
CA SER A 331 20.46 -18.40 20.79
C SER A 331 19.53 -17.95 21.92
N LEU A 332 18.83 -18.89 22.56
CA LEU A 332 17.99 -18.60 23.73
C LEU A 332 18.76 -17.89 24.86
N ASN A 333 20.03 -18.25 25.05
CA ASN A 333 20.90 -17.60 26.02
C ASN A 333 21.17 -16.14 25.63
N THR A 334 21.46 -15.85 24.36
CA THR A 334 21.65 -14.49 23.87
C THR A 334 20.38 -13.67 24.03
N ILE A 335 19.22 -14.19 23.60
CA ILE A 335 17.90 -13.54 23.76
C ILE A 335 17.66 -13.21 25.24
N THR A 336 17.74 -14.20 26.12
CA THR A 336 17.48 -14.05 27.56
C THR A 336 18.42 -13.03 28.21
N ARG A 337 19.72 -13.10 27.90
CA ARG A 337 20.73 -12.19 28.45
C ARG A 337 20.49 -10.74 28.00
N GLN A 338 20.21 -10.50 26.72
CA GLN A 338 19.95 -9.16 26.21
C GLN A 338 18.63 -8.60 26.75
N LEU A 339 17.59 -9.43 26.84
CA LEU A 339 16.29 -9.04 27.37
C LEU A 339 16.37 -8.68 28.86
N LYS A 340 17.04 -9.48 29.70
CA LYS A 340 17.30 -9.15 31.12
C LYS A 340 18.01 -7.80 31.26
N ARG A 341 19.01 -7.52 30.41
CA ARG A 341 19.71 -6.23 30.39
C ARG A 341 18.79 -5.08 29.98
N ALA A 342 17.96 -5.27 28.96
CA ALA A 342 17.02 -4.26 28.47
C ALA A 342 15.93 -3.93 29.52
N VAL A 343 15.35 -4.96 30.13
CA VAL A 343 14.35 -4.83 31.22
C VAL A 343 14.94 -4.06 32.39
N LYS A 344 16.13 -4.42 32.87
CA LYS A 344 16.81 -3.70 33.96
C LYS A 344 17.16 -2.26 33.57
N LYS A 345 17.63 -2.03 32.34
CA LYS A 345 18.01 -0.68 31.86
C LYS A 345 16.82 0.26 31.75
N ARG A 346 15.62 -0.26 31.45
CA ARG A 346 14.41 0.53 31.22
C ARG A 346 13.39 0.47 32.36
N ASN A 347 13.70 -0.28 33.43
CA ASN A 347 12.74 -0.62 34.50
C ASN A 347 11.40 -1.08 33.93
N ALA A 348 11.46 -1.95 32.91
CA ALA A 348 10.28 -2.38 32.19
C ALA A 348 9.44 -3.32 33.06
N THR A 349 8.13 -3.13 33.04
CA THR A 349 7.14 -3.90 33.81
C THR A 349 6.57 -5.07 33.02
N SER A 350 6.72 -5.05 31.69
CA SER A 350 6.25 -6.12 30.81
C SER A 350 7.08 -6.25 29.54
N ILE A 351 6.91 -7.40 28.87
CA ILE A 351 7.58 -7.72 27.61
C ILE A 351 6.48 -8.11 26.61
N PHE A 352 6.52 -7.50 25.44
CA PHE A 352 5.71 -7.89 24.29
C PHE A 352 6.57 -8.70 23.32
N VAL A 353 6.10 -9.87 22.91
CA VAL A 353 6.80 -10.76 21.99
C VAL A 353 5.96 -10.92 20.74
N ALA A 354 6.49 -10.50 19.59
CA ALA A 354 5.97 -10.87 18.28
C ALA A 354 6.86 -11.98 17.71
N SER A 355 6.28 -13.08 17.24
CA SER A 355 7.04 -14.14 16.57
C SER A 355 6.30 -14.69 15.36
N ASP A 356 7.07 -15.11 14.37
CA ASP A 356 6.61 -15.84 13.20
C ASP A 356 6.33 -17.33 13.48
N ARG A 357 6.84 -17.87 14.60
CA ARG A 357 6.63 -19.27 14.98
C ARG A 357 6.56 -19.47 16.50
N SER A 358 7.68 -19.35 17.21
CA SER A 358 7.73 -19.62 18.65
C SER A 358 7.93 -18.35 19.47
N HIS A 359 6.97 -18.07 20.35
CA HIS A 359 7.05 -16.93 21.27
C HIS A 359 7.99 -17.17 22.46
N LEU A 360 8.54 -18.39 22.62
CA LEU A 360 9.38 -18.78 23.76
C LEU A 360 8.73 -18.50 25.13
N LEU A 361 7.39 -18.55 25.16
CA LEU A 361 6.59 -18.55 26.38
C LEU A 361 6.44 -20.02 26.79
N PHE A 362 7.13 -20.41 27.86
CA PHE A 362 7.06 -21.76 28.45
C PHE A 362 6.11 -21.77 29.63
#